data_AF-A0A953KD25-F1
#
_entry.id   AF-A0A953KD25-F1
#
_cell.length_a   1.000
_cell.length_b   1.000
_cell.length_c   1.000
_cell.angle_alpha   90.00
_cell.angle_beta   90.00
_cell.angle_gamma   90.00
#
_symmetry.space_group_name_H-M   'P 1'
#
loop_
_entity.id
_entity.type
_entity.pdbx_description
1 polymer ?
#
loop_
_entity_poly.entity_id
_entity_poly.type
_entity_poly.pdbx_seq_one_letter_code
_entity_poly.pdbx_strand_id
1 'polypeptide(L)'
;DGELDGPLFRTAAGRTGQLTENPLWQQDAYRMIQRRAKLAGIKTKIGNHTFRATGITAYLKNPQARLEVAQHIAGHESIRTTKLYDRRQDEITLDEVERIGI
;
A
#
# COMPACT_ATOMS: atom_id res chain seq x y z
N ASP A 1 12.15 21.06 18.26
CA ASP A 1 12.99 19.97 18.81
C ASP A 1 12.29 18.64 18.58
N GLY A 2 12.84 17.82 17.67
CA GLY A 2 12.37 16.46 17.46
C GLY A 2 13.15 15.55 18.40
N GLU A 3 12.50 15.00 19.42
CA GLU A 3 13.11 13.95 20.24
C GLU A 3 13.52 12.79 19.34
N LEU A 4 14.81 12.47 19.34
CA LEU A 4 15.39 11.41 18.50
C LEU A 4 14.84 10.03 18.86
N ASP A 5 14.32 9.86 20.07
CA ASP A 5 13.81 8.59 20.62
C ASP A 5 12.27 8.47 20.62
N GLY A 6 11.55 9.49 20.12
CA GLY A 6 10.09 9.51 20.07
C GLY A 6 9.51 8.85 18.81
N PRO A 7 8.22 8.48 18.81
CA PRO A 7 7.57 7.94 17.61
C PRO A 7 7.53 8.98 16.49
N LEU A 8 7.98 8.58 15.29
CA LEU A 8 8.00 9.45 14.10
C LEU A 8 6.62 10.06 13.77
N PHE A 9 5.56 9.26 13.92
CA PHE A 9 4.18 9.69 13.73
C PHE A 9 3.45 9.69 15.07
N ARG A 10 2.97 10.86 15.47
CA ARG A 10 2.33 11.08 16.76
C ARG A 10 0.85 11.44 16.61
N THR A 11 0.04 11.15 17.62
CA THR A 11 -1.36 11.59 17.63
C THR A 11 -1.46 13.08 17.90
N ALA A 12 -2.55 13.70 17.45
CA ALA A 12 -2.87 15.09 17.78
C ALA A 12 -3.79 15.16 19.01
N ALA A 13 -3.60 16.15 19.87
CA ALA A 13 -4.45 16.42 21.03
C ALA A 13 -5.80 17.02 20.58
N GLY A 14 -6.73 16.20 20.11
CA GLY A 14 -8.03 16.67 19.64
C GLY A 14 -7.90 17.65 18.46
N ARG A 15 -8.60 18.79 18.53
CA ARG A 15 -8.56 19.85 17.49
C ARG A 15 -7.69 21.05 17.87
N THR A 16 -6.65 20.84 18.68
CA THR A 16 -5.76 21.92 19.13
C THR A 16 -4.62 22.21 18.15
N GLY A 17 -4.34 21.30 17.23
CA GLY A 17 -3.17 21.38 16.35
C GLY A 17 -1.85 20.98 17.01
N GLN A 18 -1.86 20.59 18.28
CA GLN A 18 -0.68 20.13 19.00
C GLN A 18 -0.53 18.60 18.90
N LEU A 19 0.71 18.12 18.75
CA LEU A 19 1.04 16.70 18.78
C LEU A 19 1.27 16.25 20.23
N THR A 20 0.81 15.04 20.56
CA THR A 20 1.15 14.37 21.82
C THR A 20 2.46 13.58 21.68
N GLU A 21 2.94 12.98 22.76
CA GLU A 21 4.07 12.04 22.74
C GLU A 21 3.66 10.61 22.34
N ASN A 22 2.36 10.34 22.22
CA ASN A 22 1.86 9.01 21.91
C ASN A 22 2.04 8.64 20.43
N PRO A 23 2.37 7.38 20.10
CA PRO A 23 2.44 6.91 18.73
C PRO A 23 1.07 6.94 18.04
N LEU A 24 1.04 7.23 16.75
CA LEU A 24 -0.17 7.17 15.93
C LEU A 24 -0.73 5.74 15.89
N TRP A 25 -2.02 5.59 16.19
CA TRP A 25 -2.67 4.28 16.12
C TRP A 25 -2.98 3.88 14.68
N GLN A 26 -2.89 2.58 14.39
CA GLN A 26 -3.23 2.03 13.07
C GLN A 26 -4.65 2.41 12.61
N GLN A 27 -5.61 2.45 13.55
CA GLN A 27 -6.99 2.83 13.26
C GLN A 27 -7.11 4.28 12.79
N ASP A 28 -6.27 5.19 13.30
CA ASP A 28 -6.28 6.59 12.91
C ASP A 28 -5.72 6.76 11.50
N ALA A 29 -4.65 6.04 11.15
CA ALA A 29 -4.17 5.95 9.77
C ALA A 29 -5.25 5.41 8.83
N TYR A 30 -5.96 4.35 9.23
CA TYR A 30 -7.09 3.83 8.44
C TYR A 30 -8.20 4.87 8.26
N ARG A 31 -8.62 5.58 9.33
CA ARG A 31 -9.61 6.67 9.25
C ARG A 31 -9.13 7.80 8.33
N MET A 32 -7.84 8.14 8.37
CA MET A 32 -7.21 9.12 7.47
C MET A 32 -7.28 8.70 6.00
N ILE A 33 -7.05 7.42 5.70
CA ILE A 33 -7.16 6.87 4.36
C ILE A 33 -8.60 6.89 3.89
N GLN A 34 -9.55 6.45 4.71
CA GLN A 34 -10.98 6.43 4.36
C GLN A 34 -11.51 7.83 4.00
N ARG A 35 -11.10 8.87 4.74
CA ARG A 35 -11.45 10.27 4.40
C ARG A 35 -10.91 10.67 3.02
N ARG A 36 -9.65 10.32 2.72
CA ARG A 36 -9.02 10.61 1.42
C ARG A 36 -9.63 9.81 0.28
N ALA A 37 -9.94 8.53 0.51
CA ALA A 37 -10.62 7.67 -0.45
C ALA A 37 -11.98 8.25 -0.87
N LYS A 38 -12.77 8.73 0.10
CA LYS A 38 -14.04 9.39 -0.16
C LYS A 38 -13.87 10.65 -1.01
N LEU A 39 -12.89 11.50 -0.69
CA LEU A 39 -12.59 12.71 -1.46
C LEU A 39 -12.12 12.39 -2.89
N ALA A 40 -11.39 11.30 -3.07
CA ALA A 40 -10.92 10.82 -4.37
C ALA A 40 -12.01 10.06 -5.17
N GLY A 41 -13.24 9.92 -4.65
CA GLY A 41 -14.31 9.17 -5.31
C GLY A 41 -14.11 7.66 -5.35
N ILE A 42 -13.18 7.11 -4.56
CA ILE A 42 -12.91 5.67 -4.48
C ILE A 42 -14.04 5.03 -3.66
N LYS A 43 -14.93 4.31 -4.34
CA LYS A 43 -16.10 3.65 -3.74
C LYS A 43 -15.72 2.39 -2.96
N THR A 44 -14.68 1.68 -3.41
CA THR A 44 -14.17 0.48 -2.75
C THR A 44 -13.46 0.85 -1.45
N LYS A 45 -13.70 0.10 -0.38
CA LYS A 45 -13.01 0.32 0.89
C LYS A 45 -11.53 -0.04 0.78
N ILE A 46 -10.66 0.95 0.95
CA ILE A 46 -9.19 0.81 0.90
C ILE A 46 -8.54 1.17 2.24
N GLY A 47 -7.37 0.60 2.54
CA GLY A 47 -6.65 0.88 3.79
C GLY A 47 -5.15 0.67 3.69
N ASN A 48 -4.48 0.67 4.84
CA ASN A 48 -3.03 0.52 4.95
C ASN A 48 -2.54 -0.72 4.16
N HIS A 49 -3.25 -1.85 4.29
CA HIS A 49 -2.88 -3.08 3.59
C HIS A 49 -3.12 -3.02 2.08
N THR A 50 -4.14 -2.28 1.63
CA THR A 50 -4.36 -2.03 0.21
C THR A 50 -3.17 -1.30 -0.41
N PHE A 51 -2.66 -0.27 0.26
CA PHE A 51 -1.49 0.46 -0.24
C PHE A 51 -0.25 -0.41 -0.34
N ARG A 52 -0.03 -1.28 0.64
CA ARG A 52 1.05 -2.26 0.59
C ARG A 52 0.92 -3.20 -0.61
N ALA A 53 -0.27 -3.78 -0.81
CA ALA A 53 -0.56 -4.63 -1.97
C ALA A 53 -0.32 -3.88 -3.29
N THR A 54 -0.85 -2.65 -3.41
CA THR A 54 -0.67 -1.80 -4.58
C THR A 54 0.79 -1.49 -4.85
N GLY A 55 1.59 -1.21 -3.81
CA GLY A 55 3.03 -0.95 -3.96
C GLY A 55 3.79 -2.18 -4.49
N ILE A 56 3.51 -3.37 -3.96
CA ILE A 56 4.13 -4.62 -4.43
C ILE A 56 3.75 -4.88 -5.88
N THR A 57 2.46 -4.78 -6.23
CA THR A 57 1.99 -4.96 -7.61
C THR A 57 2.60 -3.92 -8.55
N ALA A 58 2.61 -2.64 -8.18
CA ALA A 58 3.17 -1.58 -9.01
C ALA A 58 4.68 -1.77 -9.26
N TYR A 59 5.42 -2.20 -8.23
CA TYR A 59 6.82 -2.58 -8.40
C TYR A 59 6.96 -3.73 -9.39
N LEU A 60 6.19 -4.81 -9.23
CA LEU A 60 6.28 -6.01 -10.08
C LEU A 60 5.81 -5.81 -11.53
N LYS A 61 4.99 -4.81 -11.81
CA LYS A 61 4.63 -4.43 -13.18
C LYS A 61 5.81 -3.87 -13.97
N ASN A 62 6.86 -3.39 -13.31
CA ASN A 62 8.07 -2.96 -14.01
C ASN A 62 8.77 -4.21 -14.62
N PRO A 63 9.11 -4.23 -15.92
CA PRO A 63 9.73 -5.39 -16.56
C PRO A 63 11.06 -5.82 -15.94
N GLN A 64 11.81 -4.88 -15.35
CA GLN A 64 13.08 -5.18 -14.68
C GLN A 64 12.91 -5.61 -13.22
N ALA A 65 11.70 -5.55 -12.66
CA ALA A 65 11.45 -5.90 -11.28
C ALA A 65 11.60 -7.41 -11.03
N ARG A 66 12.34 -7.73 -9.96
CA ARG A 66 12.56 -9.08 -9.46
C ARG A 66 11.61 -9.43 -8.31
N LEU A 67 11.02 -10.62 -8.35
CA LEU A 67 10.05 -11.10 -7.36
C LEU A 67 10.67 -11.19 -5.95
N GLU A 68 11.92 -11.59 -5.88
CA GLU A 68 12.69 -11.76 -4.65
C GLU A 68 12.99 -10.40 -3.99
N VAL A 69 13.20 -9.35 -4.80
CA VAL A 69 13.37 -7.99 -4.28
C VAL A 69 12.04 -7.47 -3.75
N ALA A 70 10.92 -7.71 -4.46
CA ALA A 70 9.59 -7.37 -3.96
C ALA A 70 9.28 -8.10 -2.63
N GLN A 71 9.65 -9.38 -2.52
CA GLN A 71 9.51 -10.17 -1.30
C GLN A 71 10.32 -9.55 -0.15
N HIS A 72 11.57 -9.16 -0.40
CA HIS A 72 12.44 -8.55 0.61
C HIS A 72 11.91 -7.20 1.09
N ILE A 73 11.53 -6.31 0.16
CA ILE A 73 10.93 -5.01 0.47
C ILE A 73 9.64 -5.19 1.28
N ALA A 74 8.85 -6.20 0.91
CA ALA A 74 7.64 -6.53 1.66
C ALA A 74 8.00 -7.12 3.04
N GLY A 75 9.09 -7.85 3.20
CA GLY A 75 9.34 -8.64 4.41
C GLY A 75 8.42 -9.86 4.48
N HIS A 76 8.13 -10.49 3.35
CA HIS A 76 7.38 -11.75 3.31
C HIS A 76 8.31 -12.93 3.56
N GLU A 77 7.95 -13.77 4.53
CA GLU A 77 8.65 -15.03 4.82
C GLU A 77 8.68 -15.96 3.59
N SER A 78 7.53 -16.09 2.91
CA SER A 78 7.39 -16.96 1.75
C SER A 78 7.26 -16.16 0.46
N ILE A 79 8.01 -16.57 -0.56
CA ILE A 79 7.87 -16.04 -1.92
C ILE A 79 6.47 -16.26 -2.50
N ARG A 80 5.75 -17.31 -2.04
CA ARG A 80 4.38 -17.61 -2.45
C ARG A 80 3.43 -16.45 -2.12
N THR A 81 3.60 -15.82 -0.96
CA THR A 81 2.79 -14.66 -0.55
C THR A 81 3.03 -13.45 -1.46
N THR A 82 4.26 -13.25 -1.92
CA THR A 82 4.59 -12.17 -2.88
C THR A 82 4.05 -12.47 -4.27
N LYS A 83 4.09 -13.75 -4.69
CA LYS A 83 3.63 -14.17 -6.03
C LYS A 83 2.16 -13.83 -6.30
N LEU A 84 1.31 -13.77 -5.27
CA LEU A 84 -0.09 -13.35 -5.40
C LEU A 84 -0.26 -11.93 -5.98
N TYR A 85 0.78 -11.10 -5.90
CA TYR A 85 0.77 -9.71 -6.37
C TYR A 85 1.42 -9.53 -7.75
N ASP A 86 2.03 -10.57 -8.31
CA ASP A 86 2.61 -10.56 -9.65
C ASP A 86 1.51 -10.77 -10.69
N ARG A 87 1.04 -9.66 -11.29
CA ARG A 87 -0.07 -9.65 -12.25
C ARG A 87 0.39 -9.63 -13.71
N ARG A 88 1.69 -9.79 -13.99
CA ARG A 88 2.23 -9.72 -15.37
C ARG A 88 1.62 -10.76 -16.30
N GLN A 89 1.33 -11.96 -15.78
CA GLN A 89 0.68 -13.01 -16.57
C GLN A 89 -0.76 -12.64 -16.94
N ASP A 90 -1.49 -11.97 -16.04
CA ASP A 90 -2.88 -11.56 -16.29
C ASP A 90 -2.95 -10.45 -17.35
N GLU A 91 -1.92 -9.61 -17.47
CA GLU A 91 -1.85 -8.57 -18.51
C GLU A 91 -1.53 -9.16 -19.88
N ILE A 92 -0.65 -10.17 -19.95
CA ILE A 92 -0.34 -10.89 -21.20
C ILE A 92 -1.59 -11.60 -21.72
N THR A 93 -2.34 -12.29 -20.85
CA THR A 93 -3.56 -12.99 -21.28
C THR A 93 -4.65 -12.04 -21.76
N LEU A 94 -4.78 -10.85 -21.16
CA LEU A 94 -5.73 -9.84 -21.63
C LEU A 94 -5.39 -9.36 -23.05
N ASP A 95 -4.12 -9.04 -23.32
CA ASP A 95 -3.66 -8.61 -24.65
C ASP A 95 -3.84 -9.71 -25.71
N GLU A 96 -3.59 -10.97 -25.36
CA GLU A 96 -3.84 -12.11 -26.26
C GLU A 96 -5.32 -12.28 -26.60
N VAL A 97 -6.22 -12.10 -25.62
CA VAL A 97 -7.68 -12.20 -25.84
C VAL A 97 -8.19 -11.02 -26.67
N GLU A 98 -7.74 -9.80 -26.42
CA GLU A 98 -8.13 -8.62 -27.19
C GLU A 98 -7.76 -8.73 -28.68
N ARG A 99 -6.71 -9.49 -29.02
CA ARG A 99 -6.32 -9.76 -30.42
C ARG A 99 -7.23 -10.74 -31.16
N ILE A 100 -7.98 -11.59 -30.46
CA ILE A 100 -8.92 -12.55 -31.08
C ILE A 100 -10.28 -11.88 -31.36
N GLY A 101 -10.56 -10.74 -30.72
CA GLY A 101 -11.84 -10.03 -30.77
C GLY A 101 -12.10 -9.16 -32.01
N ILE A 102 -11.37 -9.34 -33.12
CA ILE A 102 -11.59 -8.65 -34.41
C ILE A 102 -11.66 -9.68 -35.53
#